data_AF-A0A376L4G5-F1
#
_entry.id   AF-A0A376L4G5-F1
#
_cell.length_a   1.000
_cell.length_b   1.000
_cell.length_c   1.000
_cell.angle_alpha   90.00
_cell.angle_beta   90.00
_cell.angle_gamma   90.00
#
_symmetry.space_group_name_H-M   'P 1'
#
loop_
_entity.id
_entity.type
_entity.pdbx_description
1 polymer ?
#
loop_
_entity_poly.entity_id
_entity_poly.type
_entity_poly.pdbx_seq_one_letter_code
_entity_poly.pdbx_strand_id
1 'polypeptide(L)' 'MKDVARLAGVSTSTVSHVINKDRFVSEAISAKVEAAIKETQLRAISPGA' A
#
# COMPACT_ATOMS: atom_id res chain seq x y z
N MET A 1 -2.68 -5.72 -4.43
CA MET A 1 -2.21 -4.38 -4.89
C MET A 1 -3.34 -3.40 -5.18
N LYS A 2 -4.45 -3.80 -5.81
CA LYS A 2 -5.60 -2.92 -6.06
C LYS A 2 -6.19 -2.30 -4.78
N ASP A 3 -6.35 -3.09 -3.72
CA ASP A 3 -6.89 -2.61 -2.44
C ASP A 3 -5.95 -1.62 -1.75
N VAL A 4 -4.65 -1.94 -1.70
CA VAL A 4 -3.61 -1.03 -1.19
C VAL A 4 -3.61 0.30 -1.95
N ALA A 5 -3.67 0.25 -3.27
CA ALA A 5 -3.69 1.44 -4.11
C ALA A 5 -4.93 2.31 -3.85
N ARG A 6 -6.10 1.66 -3.70
CA ARG A 6 -7.36 2.33 -3.35
C ARG A 6 -7.31 2.97 -1.95
N LEU A 7 -6.78 2.27 -0.96
CA LEU A 7 -6.64 2.76 0.42
C LEU A 7 -5.64 3.93 0.52
N ALA A 8 -4.52 3.84 -0.19
CA ALA A 8 -3.50 4.89 -0.22
C ALA A 8 -3.87 6.08 -1.14
N GLY A 9 -4.93 5.95 -1.95
CA GLY A 9 -5.35 6.99 -2.92
C GLY A 9 -4.37 7.17 -4.07
N VAL A 10 -3.71 6.09 -4.51
CA VAL A 10 -2.71 6.10 -5.59
C VAL A 10 -3.01 5.03 -6.64
N SER A 11 -2.29 5.06 -7.76
CA SER A 11 -2.38 4.00 -8.76
C SER A 11 -1.60 2.77 -8.33
N THR A 12 -2.00 1.59 -8.83
CA THR A 12 -1.26 0.33 -8.61
C THR A 12 0.19 0.42 -9.10
N SER A 13 0.46 1.22 -10.14
CA SER A 13 1.82 1.48 -10.62
C SER A 13 2.64 2.27 -9.59
N THR A 14 2.02 3.21 -8.87
CA THR A 14 2.68 3.95 -7.78
C THR A 14 3.04 3.03 -6.63
N VAL A 15 2.14 2.11 -6.26
CA VAL A 15 2.44 1.08 -5.24
C VAL A 15 3.62 0.21 -5.67
N SER A 16 3.66 -0.19 -6.95
CA SER A 16 4.78 -0.95 -7.51
C SER A 16 6.10 -0.20 -7.41
N HIS A 17 6.13 1.10 -7.75
CA HIS A 17 7.35 1.90 -7.65
C HIS A 17 7.82 2.09 -6.20
N VAL A 18 6.90 2.23 -5.23
CA VAL A 18 7.23 2.33 -3.80
C VAL A 18 7.84 1.02 -3.29
N ILE A 19 7.24 -0.13 -3.64
CA ILE A 19 7.72 -1.45 -3.21
C ILE A 19 9.06 -1.79 -3.87
N ASN A 20 9.18 -1.55 -5.17
CA ASN A 20 10.39 -1.85 -5.93
C ASN A 20 11.49 -0.80 -5.76
N LYS A 21 11.21 0.33 -5.09
CA LYS A 21 12.13 1.48 -4.90
C LYS A 21 12.78 1.97 -6.20
N ASP A 22 12.08 1.78 -7.33
CA ASP A 22 12.58 2.09 -8.67
C ASP A 22 12.52 3.60 -8.99
N ARG A 23 11.70 4.34 -8.24
CA ARG A 23 11.51 5.77 -8.44
C ARG A 23 11.47 6.53 -7.12
N PHE A 24 11.92 7.78 -7.13
CA PHE A 24 11.79 8.65 -5.96
C PHE A 24 10.32 9.04 -5.76
N VAL A 25 9.74 8.61 -4.64
CA VAL A 25 8.37 8.90 -4.25
C VAL A 25 8.44 9.72 -2.97
N SER A 26 7.64 10.78 -2.87
CA SER A 26 7.60 11.62 -1.67
C SER A 26 7.27 10.77 -0.43
N GLU A 27 7.91 11.06 0.71
CA GLU A 27 7.64 10.36 1.97
C GLU A 27 6.15 10.29 2.32
N ALA A 28 5.40 11.36 2.07
CA ALA A 28 3.96 11.40 2.31
C ALA A 28 3.19 10.29 1.55
N ILE A 29 3.63 9.94 0.34
CA ILE A 29 3.03 8.87 -0.46
C ILE A 29 3.50 7.51 0.03
N SER A 30 4.79 7.36 0.33
CA SER A 30 5.36 6.12 0.87
C SER A 30 4.66 5.73 2.17
N ALA A 31 4.47 6.69 3.10
CA ALA A 31 3.75 6.49 4.36
C ALA A 31 2.29 6.07 4.14
N LYS A 32 1.58 6.66 3.17
CA LYS A 32 0.21 6.24 2.81
C LYS A 32 0.16 4.81 2.28
N VAL A 33 1.10 4.44 1.42
CA VAL A 33 1.19 3.08 0.86
C VAL A 33 1.54 2.07 1.95
N GLU A 34 2.49 2.38 2.83
CA GLU A 34 2.83 1.52 3.98
C GLU A 34 1.65 1.33 4.95
N ALA A 35 0.94 2.41 5.28
CA ALA A 35 -0.26 2.34 6.11
C ALA A 35 -1.34 1.46 5.47
N ALA A 36 -1.60 1.65 4.18
CA ALA A 36 -2.55 0.84 3.42
C ALA A 36 -2.16 -0.64 3.32
N ILE A 37 -0.87 -0.96 3.17
CA ILE A 37 -0.37 -2.34 3.21
C ILE A 37 -0.62 -2.95 4.58
N LYS A 38 -0.28 -2.22 5.65
CA LYS A 38 -0.46 -2.69 7.03
C LYS A 38 -1.94 -2.96 7.34
N GLU A 39 -2.83 -2.09 6.89
CA GLU A 39 -4.27 -2.23 7.07
C GLU A 39 -4.86 -3.39 6.25
N THR A 40 -4.42 -3.57 5.00
CA THR A 40 -4.88 -4.70 4.18
C THR A 40 -4.39 -6.05 4.74
N GLN A 41 -3.19 -6.11 5.31
CA GLN A 41 -2.62 -7.30 5.93
C GLN A 41 -3.39 -7.65 7.21
N LEU A 42 -3.69 -6.66 8.05
CA LEU A 42 -4.46 -6.83 9.29
C LEU A 42 -5.88 -7.34 9.01
N ARG A 43 -6.49 -6.95 7.89
CA ARG A 43 -7.82 -7.41 7.49
C ARG A 43 -7.83 -8.85 6.94
N ALA A 44 -6.69 -9.35 6.46
CA ALA A 44 -6.57 -10.72 5.95
C ALA A 44 -6.38 -11.76 7.06
N ILE A 45 -5.84 -11.36 8.21
CA ILE A 45 -5.80 -12.19 9.42
C ILE A 45 -7.06 -11.94 10.26
N SER A 46 -8.20 -12.41 9.76
CA SER A 46 -9.36 -12.64 10.64
C SER A 46 -9.24 -14.06 11.18
N PRO A 47 -8.72 -14.29 12.42
CA PRO A 47 -8.87 -15.57 13.09
C PRO A 47 -10.35 -15.71 13.48
N GLY A 48 -11.15 -16.32 12.62
CA GLY A 48 -12.58 -16.45 12.92
C GLY A 48 -13.41 -16.94 11.74
N ALA A 49 -13.21 -18.19 11.36
CA ALA A 49 -14.26 -19.09 10.91
C ALA A 49 -13.93 -20.49 11.46
#